data_AF-A0A250J430-F1
#
_entry.id   AF-A0A250J430-F1
#
_cell.length_a   1.000
_cell.length_b   1.000
_cell.length_c   1.000
_cell.angle_alpha   90.00
_cell.angle_beta   90.00
_cell.angle_gamma   90.00
#
_symmetry.space_group_name_H-M   'P 1'
#
loop_
_entity.id
_entity.type
_entity.pdbx_description
1 polymer ?
#
loop_
_entity_poly.entity_id
_entity_poly.type
_entity_poly.pdbx_seq_one_letter_code
_entity_poly.pdbx_strand_id
1 'polypeptide(L)'
;MGTGLRYTTGEATGPASAQGPGVESPRHLVSTPESGIPERLYRRRASREEVAVAGPDSAESEARKKALTAQLAFRGALREVSGTTRRISGEFSRLKARGRGVGDGNGAFVRYVDFGVGQLRWMDAQLAGATRLANAASEVEDPDMQLALLRLAGPRLEAAMLGSLLLAAWVDFLHLADAVLTQHFYSVERMFADMWRWQEMLEPAMTALSSQEHGQVEAAARDVPPLVGHLTEEFAATVERMRVAAENLQKALVLKEAIEMATMLSTMRFSLPSVPPSAPALVGMGLAVGGDGVMMGTRMVVSAEWVEMMRHLVRAGVLSVPVVSAAVRIQAGQAMLARAHGELPRGVREALGDGPEVGAMHETGKAGAGMAEPPRHHVMPKEFRAWFERRGFTGEMGIDEFCVKLEQAHHEAIHGGGHWKLGRQWPGEWNRMIMEALLEAETTAGRMLTRNEVLGTVAQRMKDYYIPMNFVSWRGQ
;
A
#
# COMPACT_ATOMS: atom_id res chain seq x y z
N MET A 1 -1.90 5.69 68.98
CA MET A 1 -2.02 6.76 67.98
C MET A 1 -2.34 6.08 66.65
N GLY A 2 -3.37 6.42 65.88
CA GLY A 2 -4.48 7.35 66.13
C GLY A 2 -5.53 7.24 65.00
N THR A 3 -6.80 7.12 65.40
CA THR A 3 -8.05 7.52 64.70
C THR A 3 -7.99 8.08 63.27
N GLY A 4 -8.87 7.72 62.32
CA GLY A 4 -9.95 6.72 62.35
C GLY A 4 -11.18 7.07 61.47
N LEU A 5 -11.79 6.02 60.88
CA LEU A 5 -13.18 5.85 60.42
C LEU A 5 -14.08 7.06 60.01
N ARG A 6 -14.61 6.97 58.77
CA ARG A 6 -16.02 7.20 58.34
C ARG A 6 -16.23 6.30 57.09
N TYR A 7 -17.15 5.33 57.03
CA TYR A 7 -18.63 5.38 56.95
C TYR A 7 -19.15 6.26 55.79
N THR A 8 -20.13 5.84 54.98
CA THR A 8 -21.23 4.85 55.17
C THR A 8 -21.50 3.91 53.98
N THR A 9 -22.12 2.76 54.25
CA THR A 9 -22.93 1.94 53.31
C THR A 9 -24.31 1.66 53.93
N GLY A 10 -25.28 1.20 53.12
CA GLY A 10 -26.69 0.94 53.50
C GLY A 10 -27.64 2.02 52.94
N GLU A 11 -28.71 1.78 52.18
CA GLU A 11 -29.63 0.63 51.95
C GLU A 11 -30.84 0.53 52.91
N ALA A 12 -32.04 0.71 52.32
CA ALA A 12 -33.40 0.35 52.76
C ALA A 12 -34.38 0.85 51.67
N THR A 13 -35.53 0.25 51.30
CA THR A 13 -36.21 -1.06 51.50
C THR A 13 -37.23 -1.13 50.34
N GLY A 14 -37.53 -2.26 49.65
CA GLY A 14 -38.20 -3.48 50.16
C GLY A 14 -39.74 -3.34 50.06
N PRO A 15 -40.56 -4.41 49.82
CA PRO A 15 -40.27 -5.85 49.71
C PRO A 15 -40.75 -6.50 48.38
N ALA A 16 -40.96 -7.83 48.35
CA ALA A 16 -41.29 -8.63 47.16
C ALA A 16 -42.40 -9.69 47.43
N SER A 17 -42.53 -10.69 46.54
CA SER A 17 -43.48 -11.84 46.51
C SER A 17 -44.77 -11.62 45.69
N ALA A 18 -45.40 -12.65 45.09
CA ALA A 18 -45.26 -14.10 45.31
C ALA A 18 -45.39 -15.01 44.05
N GLN A 19 -44.75 -16.18 44.13
CA GLN A 19 -45.18 -17.53 43.67
C GLN A 19 -45.58 -17.79 42.19
N GLY A 20 -44.96 -18.83 41.58
CA GLY A 20 -45.52 -19.64 40.48
C GLY A 20 -46.18 -20.93 41.02
N PRO A 21 -46.09 -22.12 40.36
CA PRO A 21 -45.50 -22.44 39.05
C PRO A 21 -46.30 -23.45 38.17
N GLY A 22 -45.84 -23.71 36.93
CA GLY A 22 -45.69 -25.09 36.42
C GLY A 22 -46.60 -25.66 35.30
N VAL A 23 -46.06 -26.71 34.67
CA VAL A 23 -46.69 -27.82 33.90
C VAL A 23 -47.10 -27.61 32.41
N GLU A 24 -46.10 -27.90 31.54
CA GLU A 24 -46.11 -28.79 30.36
C GLU A 24 -47.03 -28.57 29.12
N SER A 25 -46.61 -29.19 28.01
CA SER A 25 -47.23 -29.17 26.66
C SER A 25 -47.80 -30.55 26.27
N PRO A 26 -48.46 -30.66 25.11
CA PRO A 26 -47.90 -31.55 24.08
C PRO A 26 -47.93 -30.97 22.63
N ARG A 27 -47.45 -31.77 21.66
CA ARG A 27 -47.22 -31.44 20.24
C ARG A 27 -48.18 -32.23 19.30
N HIS A 28 -48.03 -32.02 17.97
CA HIS A 28 -48.44 -32.92 16.85
C HIS A 28 -49.97 -32.97 16.56
N LEU A 29 -50.54 -33.17 15.36
CA LEU A 29 -50.22 -33.36 13.90
C LEU A 29 -51.55 -33.02 13.11
N VAL A 30 -51.71 -32.81 11.78
CA VAL A 30 -50.87 -32.42 10.60
C VAL A 30 -51.79 -32.26 9.34
N SER A 31 -51.22 -31.99 8.15
CA SER A 31 -51.78 -32.12 6.78
C SER A 31 -52.58 -30.96 6.11
N THR A 32 -52.36 -30.89 4.78
CA THR A 32 -52.95 -30.06 3.69
C THR A 32 -54.05 -30.87 2.94
N PRO A 33 -54.66 -30.50 1.77
CA PRO A 33 -54.34 -29.45 0.77
C PRO A 33 -55.55 -28.73 0.09
N GLU A 34 -55.30 -28.12 -1.09
CA GLU A 34 -56.24 -27.66 -2.14
C GLU A 34 -57.09 -26.38 -1.92
N SER A 35 -57.68 -25.74 -2.94
CA SER A 35 -57.28 -25.46 -4.35
C SER A 35 -58.34 -24.53 -4.99
N GLY A 36 -57.96 -23.49 -5.75
CA GLY A 36 -58.96 -22.64 -6.44
C GLY A 36 -58.43 -21.33 -7.05
N ILE A 37 -58.52 -21.22 -8.38
CA ILE A 37 -58.16 -20.06 -9.22
C ILE A 37 -59.41 -19.70 -10.04
N PRO A 38 -59.84 -18.42 -10.14
CA PRO A 38 -59.51 -17.66 -11.37
C PRO A 38 -59.34 -16.13 -11.28
N GLU A 39 -58.42 -15.67 -12.15
CA GLU A 39 -58.48 -14.48 -13.03
C GLU A 39 -58.62 -13.01 -12.53
N ARG A 40 -57.56 -12.26 -12.86
CA ARG A 40 -57.56 -11.00 -13.64
C ARG A 40 -58.64 -9.95 -13.33
N LEU A 41 -58.24 -8.89 -12.61
CA LEU A 41 -58.60 -7.51 -12.99
C LEU A 41 -57.39 -6.58 -12.91
N TYR A 42 -57.19 -5.76 -13.94
CA TYR A 42 -56.17 -4.72 -13.98
C TYR A 42 -56.47 -3.63 -12.93
N ARG A 43 -55.51 -3.34 -12.04
CA ARG A 43 -55.58 -2.14 -11.18
C ARG A 43 -54.22 -1.46 -10.96
N ARG A 44 -53.86 -0.62 -11.93
CA ARG A 44 -53.13 0.65 -11.77
C ARG A 44 -51.95 0.66 -10.77
N ARG A 45 -50.83 0.02 -11.13
CA ARG A 45 -49.54 0.19 -10.43
C ARG A 45 -49.00 1.60 -10.66
N ALA A 46 -49.18 2.50 -9.69
CA ALA A 46 -48.69 3.87 -9.73
C ALA A 46 -48.36 4.37 -8.31
N SER A 47 -47.32 3.77 -7.70
CA SER A 47 -46.89 4.08 -6.33
C SER A 47 -45.37 4.15 -6.23
N ARG A 48 -44.83 5.34 -6.49
CA ARG A 48 -43.63 5.90 -5.82
C ARG A 48 -42.40 4.97 -5.74
N GLU A 49 -41.70 4.83 -6.86
CA GLU A 49 -40.24 4.76 -6.77
C GLU A 49 -39.76 6.13 -6.25
N GLU A 50 -39.29 6.18 -5.02
CA GLU A 50 -38.46 7.29 -4.56
C GLU A 50 -37.08 7.14 -5.21
N VAL A 51 -36.96 7.70 -6.42
CA VAL A 51 -35.65 8.09 -6.96
C VAL A 51 -35.06 9.08 -5.98
N ALA A 52 -34.20 8.59 -5.10
CA ALA A 52 -33.41 9.41 -4.20
C ALA A 52 -32.45 10.24 -5.04
N VAL A 53 -32.90 11.43 -5.45
CA VAL A 53 -32.05 12.45 -6.08
C VAL A 53 -31.02 12.86 -5.04
N ALA A 54 -29.83 12.28 -5.15
CA ALA A 54 -28.68 12.62 -4.34
C ALA A 54 -28.35 14.10 -4.58
N GLY A 55 -28.75 14.96 -3.65
CA GLY A 55 -28.45 16.39 -3.70
C GLY A 55 -26.93 16.62 -3.69
N PRO A 56 -26.44 17.78 -4.19
CA PRO A 56 -25.00 18.05 -4.29
C PRO A 56 -24.28 17.83 -2.95
N ASP A 57 -24.87 18.29 -1.84
CA ASP A 57 -24.42 18.11 -0.46
C ASP A 57 -24.12 16.63 -0.10
N SER A 58 -24.90 15.69 -0.64
CA SER A 58 -24.73 14.25 -0.39
C SER A 58 -23.58 13.65 -1.20
N ALA A 59 -23.42 14.06 -2.46
CA ALA A 59 -22.29 13.65 -3.30
C ALA A 59 -20.97 14.23 -2.77
N GLU A 60 -20.97 15.48 -2.30
CA GLU A 60 -19.80 16.12 -1.69
C GLU A 60 -19.46 15.48 -0.34
N SER A 61 -20.45 15.20 0.51
CA SER A 61 -20.27 14.46 1.76
C SER A 61 -19.67 13.07 1.54
N GLU A 62 -20.12 12.36 0.50
CA GLU A 62 -19.50 11.11 0.07
C GLU A 62 -18.05 11.29 -0.42
N ALA A 63 -17.75 12.33 -1.21
CA ALA A 63 -16.40 12.61 -1.69
C ALA A 63 -15.44 12.89 -0.52
N ARG A 64 -15.82 13.78 0.40
CA ARG A 64 -15.08 14.07 1.65
C ARG A 64 -14.86 12.80 2.49
N LYS A 65 -15.87 11.93 2.60
CA LYS A 65 -15.74 10.64 3.30
C LYS A 65 -14.77 9.68 2.60
N LYS A 66 -14.81 9.58 1.27
CA LYS A 66 -13.89 8.75 0.46
C LYS A 66 -12.44 9.23 0.59
N ALA A 67 -12.23 10.55 0.50
CA ALA A 67 -10.92 11.18 0.67
C ALA A 67 -10.36 10.96 2.10
N LEU A 68 -11.17 11.14 3.14
CA LEU A 68 -10.78 10.87 4.53
C LEU A 68 -10.41 9.40 4.77
N THR A 69 -11.18 8.45 4.23
CA THR A 69 -10.85 7.02 4.32
C THR A 69 -9.52 6.70 3.62
N ALA A 70 -9.29 7.25 2.42
CA ALA A 70 -8.01 7.11 1.72
C ALA A 70 -6.84 7.72 2.51
N GLN A 71 -7.03 8.91 3.10
CA GLN A 71 -6.05 9.59 3.96
C GLN A 71 -5.66 8.74 5.18
N LEU A 72 -6.65 8.15 5.86
CA LEU A 72 -6.42 7.29 7.04
C LEU A 72 -5.69 6.00 6.65
N ALA A 73 -6.14 5.34 5.57
CA ALA A 73 -5.49 4.13 5.05
C ALA A 73 -4.04 4.39 4.62
N PHE A 74 -3.78 5.51 3.93
CA PHE A 74 -2.43 5.87 3.47
C PHE A 74 -1.49 6.10 4.65
N ARG A 75 -1.94 6.81 5.68
CA ARG A 75 -1.17 7.02 6.92
C ARG A 75 -0.96 5.72 7.71
N GLY A 76 -1.84 4.72 7.56
CA GLY A 76 -1.62 3.37 8.08
C GLY A 76 -0.46 2.67 7.38
N ALA A 77 -0.57 2.47 6.06
CA ALA A 77 0.45 1.80 5.25
C ALA A 77 1.82 2.49 5.33
N LEU A 78 1.85 3.83 5.32
CA LEU A 78 3.07 4.62 5.50
C LEU A 78 3.76 4.35 6.84
N ARG A 79 3.00 4.22 7.95
CA ARG A 79 3.56 3.87 9.28
C ARG A 79 4.13 2.46 9.31
N GLU A 80 3.46 1.52 8.64
CA GLU A 80 3.84 0.11 8.56
C GLU A 80 5.16 -0.07 7.79
N VAL A 81 5.23 0.43 6.55
CA VAL A 81 6.46 0.35 5.73
C VAL A 81 7.63 1.06 6.42
N SER A 82 7.39 2.24 7.01
CA SER A 82 8.39 2.94 7.82
C SER A 82 8.79 2.18 9.10
N GLY A 83 7.92 1.31 9.62
CA GLY A 83 8.23 0.39 10.71
C GLY A 83 9.19 -0.71 10.27
N THR A 84 8.95 -1.27 9.08
CA THR A 84 9.80 -2.28 8.45
C THR A 84 11.19 -1.72 8.09
N THR A 85 11.28 -0.54 7.44
CA THR A 85 12.61 0.05 7.13
C THR A 85 13.42 0.35 8.40
N ARG A 86 12.79 0.84 9.47
CA ARG A 86 13.46 1.00 10.78
C ARG A 86 13.91 -0.32 11.41
N ARG A 87 13.15 -1.41 11.28
CA ARG A 87 13.58 -2.75 11.76
C ARG A 87 14.83 -3.21 11.01
N ILE A 88 14.81 -3.13 9.68
CA ILE A 88 15.92 -3.49 8.78
C ILE A 88 17.18 -2.65 9.07
N SER A 89 17.03 -1.34 9.26
CA SER A 89 18.12 -0.43 9.66
C SER A 89 18.75 -0.86 11.00
N GLY A 90 17.94 -1.34 11.93
CA GLY A 90 18.38 -1.94 13.19
C GLY A 90 19.19 -3.24 13.01
N GLU A 91 18.85 -4.09 12.03
CA GLU A 91 19.63 -5.30 11.74
C GLU A 91 20.98 -4.99 11.10
N PHE A 92 21.05 -4.08 10.12
CA PHE A 92 22.34 -3.64 9.56
C PHE A 92 23.25 -3.03 10.64
N SER A 93 22.66 -2.26 11.55
CA SER A 93 23.38 -1.69 12.70
C SER A 93 23.89 -2.79 13.64
N ARG A 94 23.09 -3.82 13.92
CA ARG A 94 23.51 -5.00 14.72
C ARG A 94 24.61 -5.80 14.05
N LEU A 95 24.47 -6.11 12.76
CA LEU A 95 25.45 -6.87 11.97
C LEU A 95 26.80 -6.14 11.92
N LYS A 96 26.80 -4.84 11.60
CA LYS A 96 28.03 -4.04 11.55
C LYS A 96 28.70 -3.86 12.92
N ALA A 97 27.93 -3.92 14.01
CA ALA A 97 28.44 -3.82 15.38
C ALA A 97 28.89 -5.17 15.99
N ARG A 98 28.68 -6.32 15.33
CA ARG A 98 29.05 -7.64 15.91
C ARG A 98 30.54 -7.88 16.07
N GLY A 99 31.41 -7.17 15.32
CA GLY A 99 32.87 -7.28 15.41
C GLY A 99 33.44 -8.64 15.04
N ARG A 100 32.66 -9.47 14.35
CA ARG A 100 32.97 -10.81 13.84
C ARG A 100 31.99 -11.17 12.72
N GLY A 101 32.22 -12.29 12.03
CA GLY A 101 31.31 -12.78 11.01
C GLY A 101 31.27 -11.83 9.81
N VAL A 102 30.08 -11.32 9.46
CA VAL A 102 29.93 -10.28 8.42
C VAL A 102 30.49 -8.93 8.88
N GLY A 103 30.49 -8.67 10.19
CA GLY A 103 31.08 -7.47 10.81
C GLY A 103 32.55 -7.62 11.22
N ASP A 104 33.30 -8.55 10.63
CA ASP A 104 34.72 -8.77 10.94
C ASP A 104 35.64 -7.65 10.43
N GLY A 105 36.76 -7.44 11.13
CA GLY A 105 37.73 -6.38 10.88
C GLY A 105 38.44 -6.45 9.53
N ASN A 106 38.45 -7.61 8.85
CA ASN A 106 38.96 -7.73 7.49
C ASN A 106 38.05 -7.06 6.43
N GLY A 107 36.84 -6.62 6.80
CA GLY A 107 35.99 -5.74 6.00
C GLY A 107 35.34 -6.35 4.75
N ALA A 108 35.82 -7.50 4.27
CA ALA A 108 35.40 -8.11 3.00
C ALA A 108 33.88 -8.30 2.87
N PHE A 109 33.19 -8.64 3.96
CA PHE A 109 31.73 -8.83 3.97
C PHE A 109 30.93 -7.59 4.38
N VAL A 110 31.57 -6.57 4.98
CA VAL A 110 30.91 -5.32 5.41
C VAL A 110 30.30 -4.58 4.21
N ARG A 111 30.88 -4.74 3.01
CA ARG A 111 30.35 -4.23 1.74
C ARG A 111 28.88 -4.62 1.48
N TYR A 112 28.47 -5.82 1.89
CA TYR A 112 27.12 -6.34 1.65
C TYR A 112 26.09 -5.73 2.63
N VAL A 113 26.54 -5.36 3.85
CA VAL A 113 25.74 -4.53 4.78
C VAL A 113 25.64 -3.11 4.25
N ASP A 114 26.74 -2.52 3.76
CA ASP A 114 26.76 -1.16 3.24
C ASP A 114 25.97 -1.00 1.94
N PHE A 115 25.88 -2.05 1.10
CA PHE A 115 24.90 -2.14 0.01
C PHE A 115 23.47 -1.99 0.54
N GLY A 116 23.08 -2.77 1.55
CA GLY A 116 21.74 -2.73 2.13
C GLY A 116 21.40 -1.38 2.79
N VAL A 117 22.37 -0.78 3.48
CA VAL A 117 22.28 0.59 4.01
C VAL A 117 22.14 1.62 2.88
N GLY A 118 22.78 1.40 1.73
CA GLY A 118 22.58 2.18 0.50
C GLY A 118 21.13 2.12 0.01
N GLN A 119 20.52 0.93 -0.02
CA GLN A 119 19.13 0.75 -0.45
C GLN A 119 18.13 1.44 0.49
N LEU A 120 18.34 1.39 1.82
CA LEU A 120 17.47 2.11 2.77
C LEU A 120 17.39 3.62 2.50
N ARG A 121 18.51 4.26 2.10
CA ARG A 121 18.57 5.72 1.94
C ARG A 121 17.57 6.24 0.90
N TRP A 122 17.36 5.51 -0.20
CA TRP A 122 16.37 5.92 -1.20
C TRP A 122 14.94 5.59 -0.75
N MET A 123 14.72 4.49 -0.02
CA MET A 123 13.41 4.13 0.55
C MET A 123 12.95 5.16 1.59
N ASP A 124 13.82 5.53 2.53
CA ASP A 124 13.52 6.56 3.53
C ASP A 124 13.27 7.93 2.88
N ALA A 125 13.94 8.24 1.76
CA ALA A 125 13.64 9.42 0.96
C ALA A 125 12.25 9.35 0.29
N GLN A 126 11.85 8.19 -0.25
CA GLN A 126 10.49 8.01 -0.79
C GLN A 126 9.42 8.14 0.31
N LEU A 127 9.63 7.52 1.47
CA LEU A 127 8.73 7.59 2.61
C LEU A 127 8.62 9.04 3.13
N ALA A 128 9.72 9.80 3.14
CA ALA A 128 9.70 11.22 3.50
C ALA A 128 8.95 12.07 2.46
N GLY A 129 9.10 11.81 1.15
CA GLY A 129 8.35 12.46 0.08
C GLY A 129 6.85 12.14 0.14
N ALA A 130 6.50 10.87 0.31
CA ALA A 130 5.13 10.40 0.53
C ALA A 130 4.50 11.03 1.79
N THR A 131 5.28 11.21 2.86
CA THR A 131 4.84 11.91 4.08
C THR A 131 4.53 13.38 3.80
N ARG A 132 5.37 14.09 3.02
CA ARG A 132 5.13 15.50 2.64
C ARG A 132 3.85 15.65 1.82
N LEU A 133 3.66 14.81 0.81
CA LEU A 133 2.46 14.78 -0.03
C LEU A 133 1.19 14.43 0.78
N ALA A 134 1.26 13.41 1.64
CA ALA A 134 0.12 13.03 2.48
C ALA A 134 -0.22 14.10 3.53
N ASN A 135 0.76 14.83 4.07
CA ASN A 135 0.48 15.96 4.96
C ASN A 135 -0.22 17.09 4.18
N ALA A 136 0.30 17.48 3.00
CA ALA A 136 -0.33 18.48 2.14
C ALA A 136 -1.76 18.07 1.73
N ALA A 137 -2.00 16.78 1.46
CA ALA A 137 -3.32 16.24 1.18
C ALA A 137 -4.32 16.46 2.34
N SER A 138 -3.86 16.38 3.60
CA SER A 138 -4.69 16.69 4.78
C SER A 138 -4.83 18.18 5.10
N GLU A 139 -4.19 19.07 4.34
CA GLU A 139 -4.28 20.54 4.48
C GLU A 139 -5.12 21.20 3.37
N VAL A 140 -5.68 20.42 2.44
CA VAL A 140 -6.52 20.90 1.32
C VAL A 140 -7.99 20.57 1.60
N GLU A 141 -8.86 21.55 1.41
CA GLU A 141 -10.31 21.42 1.68
C GLU A 141 -11.07 20.66 0.59
N ASP A 142 -10.60 20.73 -0.66
CA ASP A 142 -11.22 20.04 -1.79
C ASP A 142 -10.91 18.52 -1.76
N PRO A 143 -11.94 17.64 -1.70
CA PRO A 143 -11.73 16.22 -1.50
C PRO A 143 -11.13 15.50 -2.71
N ASP A 144 -11.33 16.02 -3.92
CA ASP A 144 -10.77 15.45 -5.15
C ASP A 144 -9.30 15.82 -5.29
N MET A 145 -8.94 17.06 -4.93
CA MET A 145 -7.54 17.51 -4.84
C MET A 145 -6.78 16.80 -3.70
N GLN A 146 -7.40 16.59 -2.53
CA GLN A 146 -6.84 15.74 -1.47
C GLN A 146 -6.53 14.34 -2.01
N LEU A 147 -7.49 13.73 -2.73
CA LEU A 147 -7.32 12.40 -3.30
C LEU A 147 -6.22 12.37 -4.37
N ALA A 148 -6.11 13.41 -5.20
CA ALA A 148 -5.09 13.55 -6.22
C ALA A 148 -3.67 13.70 -5.63
N LEU A 149 -3.52 14.42 -4.52
CA LEU A 149 -2.24 14.50 -3.79
C LEU A 149 -1.84 13.15 -3.17
N LEU A 150 -2.80 12.35 -2.69
CA LEU A 150 -2.54 10.98 -2.26
C LEU A 150 -2.10 10.09 -3.44
N ARG A 151 -2.68 10.26 -4.63
CA ARG A 151 -2.23 9.53 -5.85
C ARG A 151 -0.78 9.86 -6.22
N LEU A 152 -0.37 11.12 -6.11
CA LEU A 152 1.05 11.52 -6.29
C LEU A 152 1.99 10.94 -5.20
N ALA A 153 1.47 10.61 -4.02
CA ALA A 153 2.21 9.92 -2.96
C ALA A 153 2.30 8.39 -3.16
N GLY A 154 1.34 7.81 -3.89
CA GLY A 154 1.18 6.37 -4.13
C GLY A 154 2.45 5.64 -4.58
N PRO A 155 3.00 5.95 -5.78
CA PRO A 155 4.18 5.25 -6.33
C PRO A 155 5.43 5.28 -5.44
N ARG A 156 5.53 6.30 -4.58
CA ARG A 156 6.63 6.47 -3.62
C ARG A 156 6.48 5.48 -2.45
N LEU A 157 5.25 5.28 -1.96
CA LEU A 157 4.92 4.24 -0.99
C LEU A 157 5.05 2.83 -1.59
N GLU A 158 4.64 2.63 -2.84
CA GLU A 158 4.78 1.36 -3.57
C GLU A 158 6.24 0.91 -3.71
N ALA A 159 7.10 1.81 -4.19
CA ALA A 159 8.53 1.54 -4.35
C ALA A 159 9.21 1.22 -3.01
N ALA A 160 8.90 1.98 -1.94
CA ALA A 160 9.40 1.71 -0.60
C ALA A 160 8.86 0.38 -0.02
N MET A 161 7.60 0.03 -0.30
CA MET A 161 7.01 -1.22 0.16
C MET A 161 7.71 -2.42 -0.48
N LEU A 162 7.75 -2.52 -1.82
CA LEU A 162 8.43 -3.61 -2.52
C LEU A 162 9.93 -3.65 -2.22
N GLY A 163 10.58 -2.49 -2.13
CA GLY A 163 11.98 -2.37 -1.72
C GLY A 163 12.23 -2.96 -0.33
N SER A 164 11.35 -2.67 0.64
CA SER A 164 11.46 -3.22 1.99
C SER A 164 11.24 -4.74 2.06
N LEU A 165 10.43 -5.31 1.15
CA LEU A 165 10.23 -6.76 1.05
C LEU A 165 11.49 -7.47 0.53
N LEU A 166 12.09 -6.96 -0.56
CA LEU A 166 13.37 -7.47 -1.08
C LEU A 166 14.50 -7.32 -0.05
N LEU A 167 14.53 -6.21 0.67
CA LEU A 167 15.60 -5.90 1.61
C LEU A 167 15.52 -6.72 2.92
N ALA A 168 14.33 -7.22 3.28
CA ALA A 168 14.19 -8.23 4.32
C ALA A 168 14.86 -9.55 3.92
N ALA A 169 14.60 -10.05 2.70
CA ALA A 169 15.27 -11.25 2.20
C ALA A 169 16.82 -11.08 2.12
N TRP A 170 17.30 -9.87 1.83
CA TRP A 170 18.74 -9.56 1.90
C TRP A 170 19.31 -9.60 3.32
N VAL A 171 18.56 -9.13 4.32
CA VAL A 171 18.92 -9.26 5.74
C VAL A 171 19.05 -10.73 6.15
N ASP A 172 18.20 -11.62 5.62
CA ASP A 172 18.25 -13.04 5.91
C ASP A 172 19.55 -13.68 5.38
N PHE A 173 19.95 -13.38 4.14
CA PHE A 173 21.25 -13.81 3.60
C PHE A 173 22.43 -13.25 4.40
N LEU A 174 22.36 -12.01 4.88
CA LEU A 174 23.40 -11.44 5.74
C LEU A 174 23.48 -12.16 7.10
N HIS A 175 22.35 -12.56 7.70
CA HIS A 175 22.36 -13.38 8.91
C HIS A 175 22.86 -14.81 8.66
N LEU A 176 22.56 -15.40 7.49
CA LEU A 176 23.12 -16.69 7.08
C LEU A 176 24.64 -16.61 6.90
N ALA A 177 25.14 -15.58 6.22
CA ALA A 177 26.57 -15.32 6.07
C ALA A 177 27.26 -15.06 7.42
N ASP A 178 26.63 -14.30 8.32
CA ASP A 178 27.18 -14.02 9.65
C ASP A 178 27.28 -15.30 10.52
N ALA A 179 26.28 -16.18 10.42
CA ALA A 179 26.29 -17.51 11.02
C ALA A 179 27.39 -18.41 10.43
N VAL A 180 27.51 -18.46 9.10
CA VAL A 180 28.56 -19.20 8.37
C VAL A 180 29.94 -18.79 8.85
N LEU A 181 30.22 -17.48 8.80
CA LEU A 181 31.55 -16.93 9.06
C LEU A 181 31.93 -17.01 10.55
N THR A 182 30.95 -16.95 11.46
CA THR A 182 31.18 -17.13 12.90
C THR A 182 31.47 -18.58 13.28
N GLN A 183 30.99 -19.57 12.51
CA GLN A 183 31.04 -21.00 12.89
C GLN A 183 31.88 -21.89 11.96
N HIS A 184 32.40 -21.34 10.86
CA HIS A 184 33.23 -22.02 9.87
C HIS A 184 32.58 -23.28 9.25
N PHE A 185 31.27 -23.29 9.07
CA PHE A 185 30.51 -24.39 8.45
C PHE A 185 30.60 -24.43 6.90
N TYR A 186 31.33 -23.52 6.28
CA TYR A 186 31.38 -23.32 4.83
C TYR A 186 32.69 -22.61 4.45
N SER A 187 33.10 -22.73 3.18
CA SER A 187 34.24 -21.95 2.65
C SER A 187 33.91 -20.46 2.63
N VAL A 188 34.85 -19.64 3.10
CA VAL A 188 34.72 -18.17 3.14
C VAL A 188 34.68 -17.61 1.72
N GLU A 189 35.48 -18.17 0.82
CA GLU A 189 35.56 -17.85 -0.60
C GLU A 189 34.24 -18.16 -1.31
N ARG A 190 33.63 -19.32 -1.01
CA ARG A 190 32.33 -19.69 -1.57
C ARG A 190 31.20 -18.83 -0.99
N MET A 191 31.24 -18.48 0.30
CA MET A 191 30.27 -17.55 0.88
C MET A 191 30.38 -16.15 0.27
N PHE A 192 31.59 -15.67 -0.03
CA PHE A 192 31.80 -14.40 -0.73
C PHE A 192 31.23 -14.45 -2.16
N ALA A 193 31.42 -15.55 -2.88
CA ALA A 193 30.88 -15.75 -4.22
C ALA A 193 29.34 -15.89 -4.24
N ASP A 194 28.77 -16.64 -3.29
CA ASP A 194 27.31 -16.76 -3.10
C ASP A 194 26.70 -15.38 -2.75
N MET A 195 27.28 -14.63 -1.80
CA MET A 195 26.85 -13.26 -1.45
C MET A 195 26.93 -12.27 -2.61
N TRP A 196 27.97 -12.36 -3.47
CA TRP A 196 28.08 -11.55 -4.68
C TRP A 196 26.95 -11.87 -5.67
N ARG A 197 26.74 -13.16 -5.97
CA ARG A 197 25.68 -13.63 -6.88
C ARG A 197 24.27 -13.24 -6.41
N TRP A 198 24.00 -13.30 -5.10
CA TRP A 198 22.72 -12.85 -4.56
C TRP A 198 22.54 -11.32 -4.64
N GLN A 199 23.61 -10.53 -4.53
CA GLN A 199 23.56 -9.07 -4.75
C GLN A 199 23.23 -8.75 -6.22
N GLU A 200 23.90 -9.39 -7.18
CA GLU A 200 23.67 -9.21 -8.62
C GLU A 200 22.21 -9.52 -9.03
N MET A 201 21.54 -10.46 -8.36
CA MET A 201 20.11 -10.74 -8.60
C MET A 201 19.16 -9.71 -8.00
N LEU A 202 19.56 -9.02 -6.92
CA LEU A 202 18.76 -7.98 -6.25
C LEU A 202 18.88 -6.60 -6.91
N GLU A 203 20.05 -6.29 -7.48
CA GLU A 203 20.36 -4.97 -8.05
C GLU A 203 19.39 -4.47 -9.13
N PRO A 204 18.96 -5.27 -10.14
CA PRO A 204 18.02 -4.82 -11.16
C PRO A 204 16.67 -4.38 -10.59
N ALA A 205 16.10 -5.17 -9.67
CA ALA A 205 14.82 -4.87 -9.04
C ALA A 205 14.91 -3.64 -8.12
N MET A 206 15.97 -3.54 -7.31
CA MET A 206 16.22 -2.34 -6.49
C MET A 206 16.38 -1.08 -7.35
N THR A 207 17.10 -1.18 -8.47
CA THR A 207 17.32 -0.06 -9.40
C THR A 207 15.99 0.40 -10.02
N ALA A 208 15.19 -0.53 -10.54
CA ALA A 208 13.88 -0.25 -11.11
C ALA A 208 12.94 0.45 -10.12
N LEU A 209 12.89 -0.02 -8.86
CA LEU A 209 12.08 0.59 -7.80
C LEU A 209 12.61 2.00 -7.42
N SER A 210 13.93 2.19 -7.34
CA SER A 210 14.55 3.47 -6.98
C SER A 210 14.34 4.59 -8.02
N SER A 211 14.03 4.23 -9.27
CA SER A 211 13.83 5.17 -10.40
C SER A 211 12.66 6.15 -10.18
N GLN A 212 11.67 5.75 -9.37
CA GLN A 212 10.37 6.40 -9.19
C GLN A 212 9.56 6.52 -10.50
N GLU A 213 9.88 5.74 -11.53
CA GLU A 213 9.12 5.70 -12.78
C GLU A 213 8.00 4.66 -12.66
N HIS A 214 6.74 5.09 -12.79
CA HIS A 214 5.55 4.25 -12.60
C HIS A 214 5.64 2.91 -13.37
N GLY A 215 6.03 2.95 -14.65
CA GLY A 215 6.18 1.75 -15.47
C GLY A 215 7.31 0.82 -15.03
N GLN A 216 8.40 1.34 -14.43
CA GLN A 216 9.48 0.52 -13.86
C GLN A 216 9.04 -0.12 -12.54
N VAL A 217 8.28 0.60 -11.71
CA VAL A 217 7.72 0.08 -10.45
C VAL A 217 6.67 -0.99 -10.72
N GLU A 218 5.78 -0.80 -11.71
CA GLU A 218 4.80 -1.81 -12.13
C GLU A 218 5.42 -3.02 -12.83
N ALA A 219 6.51 -2.84 -13.59
CA ALA A 219 7.29 -3.95 -14.14
C ALA A 219 7.95 -4.76 -13.01
N ALA A 220 8.70 -4.08 -12.12
CA ALA A 220 9.31 -4.71 -10.95
C ALA A 220 8.28 -5.42 -10.06
N ALA A 221 7.05 -4.91 -9.92
CA ALA A 221 5.98 -5.59 -9.18
C ALA A 221 5.64 -6.99 -9.74
N ARG A 222 5.81 -7.22 -11.04
CA ARG A 222 5.59 -8.54 -11.67
C ARG A 222 6.77 -9.49 -11.41
N ASP A 223 7.99 -8.97 -11.43
CA ASP A 223 9.23 -9.76 -11.40
C ASP A 223 9.77 -10.01 -9.98
N VAL A 224 9.42 -9.16 -9.01
CA VAL A 224 9.86 -9.26 -7.61
C VAL A 224 9.31 -10.50 -6.88
N PRO A 225 8.04 -10.92 -7.02
CA PRO A 225 7.58 -12.15 -6.37
C PRO A 225 8.29 -13.44 -6.87
N PRO A 226 8.51 -13.64 -8.19
CA PRO A 226 9.39 -14.70 -8.69
C PRO A 226 10.82 -14.62 -8.15
N LEU A 227 11.43 -13.42 -8.12
CA LEU A 227 12.77 -13.20 -7.58
C LEU A 227 12.85 -13.59 -6.09
N VAL A 228 11.89 -13.17 -5.26
CA VAL A 228 11.84 -13.55 -3.83
C VAL A 228 11.64 -15.06 -3.66
N GLY A 229 10.86 -15.70 -4.53
CA GLY A 229 10.73 -17.16 -4.57
C GLY A 229 12.09 -17.84 -4.79
N HIS A 230 12.78 -17.48 -5.87
CA HIS A 230 14.09 -18.05 -6.21
C HIS A 230 15.16 -17.77 -5.14
N LEU A 231 15.20 -16.55 -4.58
CA LEU A 231 16.08 -16.22 -3.46
C LEU A 231 15.82 -17.12 -2.23
N THR A 232 14.56 -17.48 -1.97
CA THR A 232 14.24 -18.35 -0.83
C THR A 232 14.63 -19.82 -1.09
N GLU A 233 14.56 -20.27 -2.34
CA GLU A 233 15.10 -21.58 -2.76
C GLU A 233 16.63 -21.63 -2.61
N GLU A 234 17.33 -20.57 -3.02
CA GLU A 234 18.78 -20.40 -2.85
C GLU A 234 19.22 -20.37 -1.38
N PHE A 235 18.46 -19.68 -0.52
CA PHE A 235 18.65 -19.69 0.93
C PHE A 235 18.50 -21.11 1.49
N ALA A 236 17.40 -21.80 1.17
CA ALA A 236 17.13 -23.15 1.64
C ALA A 236 18.17 -24.18 1.15
N ALA A 237 18.58 -24.09 -0.12
CA ALA A 237 19.65 -24.91 -0.69
C ALA A 237 20.99 -24.66 0.01
N THR A 238 21.29 -23.42 0.41
CA THR A 238 22.51 -23.10 1.16
C THR A 238 22.47 -23.63 2.58
N VAL A 239 21.33 -23.51 3.26
CA VAL A 239 21.08 -24.10 4.58
C VAL A 239 21.28 -25.63 4.57
N GLU A 240 20.76 -26.34 3.57
CA GLU A 240 20.95 -27.80 3.49
C GLU A 240 22.39 -28.16 3.08
N ARG A 241 23.06 -27.38 2.21
CA ARG A 241 24.51 -27.52 1.93
C ARG A 241 25.34 -27.41 3.21
N MET A 242 25.02 -26.46 4.10
CA MET A 242 25.66 -26.30 5.41
C MET A 242 25.33 -27.46 6.36
N ARG A 243 24.10 -27.98 6.33
CA ARG A 243 23.68 -29.11 7.17
C ARG A 243 24.43 -30.39 6.83
N VAL A 244 24.63 -30.67 5.54
CA VAL A 244 25.45 -31.81 5.08
C VAL A 244 26.93 -31.64 5.50
N ALA A 245 27.43 -30.40 5.58
CA ALA A 245 28.77 -30.10 6.08
C ALA A 245 28.91 -30.08 7.62
N ALA A 246 27.82 -30.24 8.37
CA ALA A 246 27.84 -30.22 9.84
C ALA A 246 28.19 -31.61 10.42
N GLU A 247 29.47 -32.01 10.26
CA GLU A 247 30.04 -33.34 10.54
C GLU A 247 29.77 -33.93 11.95
N ASN A 248 29.31 -33.14 12.92
CA ASN A 248 29.00 -33.63 14.26
C ASN A 248 27.79 -32.91 14.89
N LEU A 249 27.18 -33.55 15.89
CA LEU A 249 25.93 -33.11 16.51
C LEU A 249 26.03 -31.69 17.12
N GLN A 250 27.18 -31.30 17.65
CA GLN A 250 27.37 -29.96 18.23
C GLN A 250 27.41 -28.88 17.15
N LYS A 251 28.14 -29.10 16.04
CA LYS A 251 28.08 -28.23 14.85
C LYS A 251 26.64 -28.14 14.33
N ALA A 252 25.93 -29.27 14.23
CA ALA A 252 24.57 -29.34 13.71
C ALA A 252 23.53 -28.62 14.61
N LEU A 253 23.69 -28.66 15.94
CA LEU A 253 22.83 -27.93 16.88
C LEU A 253 23.07 -26.41 16.81
N VAL A 254 24.33 -25.98 16.80
CA VAL A 254 24.68 -24.54 16.66
C VAL A 254 24.25 -24.01 15.29
N LEU A 255 24.36 -24.82 14.23
CA LEU A 255 23.80 -24.52 12.91
C LEU A 255 22.28 -24.37 12.98
N LYS A 256 21.56 -25.30 13.61
CA LYS A 256 20.11 -25.21 13.80
C LYS A 256 19.71 -23.93 14.53
N GLU A 257 20.36 -23.60 15.65
CA GLU A 257 20.09 -22.37 16.41
C GLU A 257 20.40 -21.10 15.59
N ALA A 258 21.44 -21.13 14.76
CA ALA A 258 21.79 -20.00 13.90
C ALA A 258 20.82 -19.83 12.72
N ILE A 259 20.32 -20.92 12.13
CA ILE A 259 19.23 -20.90 11.13
C ILE A 259 17.93 -20.44 11.79
N GLU A 260 17.61 -20.92 12.99
CA GLU A 260 16.43 -20.50 13.75
C GLU A 260 16.52 -19.02 14.15
N MET A 261 17.70 -18.49 14.47
CA MET A 261 17.90 -17.04 14.61
C MET A 261 17.73 -16.31 13.27
N ALA A 262 18.38 -16.75 12.19
CA ALA A 262 18.26 -16.10 10.89
C ALA A 262 16.80 -16.08 10.39
N THR A 263 16.04 -17.17 10.59
CA THR A 263 14.62 -17.27 10.20
C THR A 263 13.67 -16.64 11.21
N MET A 264 14.06 -16.46 12.49
CA MET A 264 13.36 -15.56 13.42
C MET A 264 13.65 -14.08 13.14
N LEU A 265 14.74 -13.75 12.45
CA LEU A 265 15.05 -12.40 11.96
C LEU A 265 14.38 -12.15 10.60
N SER A 266 14.20 -13.20 9.79
CA SER A 266 13.15 -13.35 8.75
C SER A 266 11.73 -13.37 9.33
N THR A 267 11.50 -12.75 10.50
CA THR A 267 10.17 -12.29 10.87
C THR A 267 9.79 -11.07 10.04
N MET A 268 9.49 -11.35 8.77
CA MET A 268 8.46 -10.67 7.97
C MET A 268 7.04 -10.85 8.57
N ARG A 269 6.95 -11.01 9.91
CA ARG A 269 5.85 -10.47 10.70
C ARG A 269 5.86 -8.95 10.57
N PHE A 270 5.33 -8.48 9.44
CA PHE A 270 4.41 -7.34 9.45
C PHE A 270 3.48 -7.54 10.64
N SER A 271 3.51 -6.58 11.55
CA SER A 271 3.30 -6.90 12.96
C SER A 271 1.81 -6.91 13.29
N LEU A 272 1.26 -8.13 13.35
CA LEU A 272 -0.06 -8.43 13.87
C LEU A 272 -0.35 -7.62 15.15
N PRO A 273 -1.55 -7.03 15.29
CA PRO A 273 -2.09 -6.70 16.60
C PRO A 273 -2.09 -7.95 17.50
N SER A 274 -1.80 -7.78 18.79
CA SER A 274 -1.91 -8.89 19.74
C SER A 274 -3.39 -9.15 20.05
N VAL A 275 -3.85 -10.37 19.79
CA VAL A 275 -5.22 -10.82 20.10
C VAL A 275 -5.17 -11.91 21.18
N PRO A 276 -6.06 -11.90 22.21
CA PRO A 276 -6.03 -12.89 23.29
C PRO A 276 -6.34 -14.33 22.86
N PRO A 277 -5.89 -15.36 23.62
CA PRO A 277 -5.98 -16.76 23.21
C PRO A 277 -7.33 -17.40 23.59
N SER A 278 -8.34 -17.37 22.70
CA SER A 278 -9.62 -18.06 22.94
C SER A 278 -10.45 -18.42 21.69
N ALA A 279 -10.01 -19.40 20.90
CA ALA A 279 -10.87 -20.18 19.99
C ALA A 279 -10.22 -21.54 19.63
N PRO A 280 -10.98 -22.65 19.48
CA PRO A 280 -10.43 -23.97 19.16
C PRO A 280 -10.16 -24.15 17.66
N ALA A 281 -9.13 -24.93 17.32
CA ALA A 281 -8.77 -25.24 15.94
C ALA A 281 -9.62 -26.38 15.34
N LEU A 282 -10.09 -26.19 14.11
CA LEU A 282 -10.56 -27.26 13.22
C LEU A 282 -9.67 -27.31 11.97
N VAL A 283 -9.31 -28.52 11.55
CA VAL A 283 -8.34 -28.73 10.46
C VAL A 283 -9.06 -28.80 9.12
N GLY A 284 -8.76 -27.85 8.23
CA GLY A 284 -9.12 -27.91 6.81
C GLY A 284 -7.92 -27.52 5.95
N MET A 285 -7.64 -28.28 4.90
CA MET A 285 -6.56 -27.95 3.96
C MET A 285 -7.04 -26.94 2.91
N GLY A 286 -6.83 -25.65 3.21
CA GLY A 286 -7.09 -24.55 2.29
C GLY A 286 -6.61 -23.21 2.86
N LEU A 287 -6.45 -22.21 2.00
CA LEU A 287 -6.47 -20.82 2.45
C LEU A 287 -7.92 -20.34 2.54
N ALA A 288 -8.27 -19.70 3.65
CA ALA A 288 -9.61 -19.22 3.92
C ALA A 288 -9.57 -17.73 4.30
N VAL A 289 -10.57 -16.98 3.84
CA VAL A 289 -10.83 -15.62 4.32
C VAL A 289 -11.77 -15.74 5.52
N GLY A 290 -11.26 -15.43 6.72
CA GLY A 290 -12.03 -15.35 7.96
C GLY A 290 -12.30 -13.91 8.37
N GLY A 291 -13.07 -13.71 9.44
CA GLY A 291 -13.34 -12.37 9.98
C GLY A 291 -12.07 -11.62 10.42
N ASP A 292 -11.03 -12.36 10.83
CA ASP A 292 -9.78 -11.81 11.33
C ASP A 292 -8.71 -11.58 10.24
N GLY A 293 -8.88 -12.15 9.04
CA GLY A 293 -7.95 -11.98 7.91
C GLY A 293 -7.83 -13.19 6.97
N VAL A 294 -6.72 -13.23 6.23
CA VAL A 294 -6.37 -14.33 5.32
C VAL A 294 -5.57 -15.37 6.09
N MET A 295 -6.14 -16.57 6.22
CA MET A 295 -5.57 -17.69 6.97
C MET A 295 -5.07 -18.78 6.01
N MET A 296 -3.91 -19.36 6.32
CA MET A 296 -3.42 -20.62 5.74
C MET A 296 -3.40 -21.70 6.82
N GLY A 297 -4.37 -22.60 6.79
CA GLY A 297 -4.59 -23.54 7.90
C GLY A 297 -4.82 -22.79 9.21
N THR A 298 -3.89 -22.92 10.17
CA THR A 298 -3.94 -22.24 11.47
C THR A 298 -3.10 -20.95 11.56
N ARG A 299 -2.43 -20.52 10.48
CA ARG A 299 -1.57 -19.32 10.48
C ARG A 299 -2.22 -18.16 9.72
N MET A 300 -2.25 -16.98 10.33
CA MET A 300 -2.61 -15.74 9.62
C MET A 300 -1.46 -15.31 8.72
N VAL A 301 -1.76 -15.05 7.45
CA VAL A 301 -0.82 -14.55 6.44
C VAL A 301 -0.89 -13.02 6.37
N VAL A 302 -2.12 -12.47 6.39
CA VAL A 302 -2.42 -11.04 6.31
C VAL A 302 -3.65 -10.75 7.18
N SER A 303 -3.65 -9.65 7.96
CA SER A 303 -4.81 -9.28 8.80
C SER A 303 -5.94 -8.66 7.98
N ALA A 304 -7.18 -8.75 8.47
CA ALA A 304 -8.34 -8.12 7.84
C ALA A 304 -8.17 -6.59 7.72
N GLU A 305 -7.60 -5.96 8.75
CA GLU A 305 -7.31 -4.51 8.77
C GLU A 305 -6.37 -4.10 7.62
N TRP A 306 -5.32 -4.88 7.37
CA TRP A 306 -4.37 -4.62 6.28
C TRP A 306 -5.03 -4.79 4.91
N VAL A 307 -5.84 -5.85 4.75
CA VAL A 307 -6.52 -6.12 3.47
C VAL A 307 -7.51 -5.01 3.13
N GLU A 308 -8.37 -4.56 4.05
CA GLU A 308 -9.29 -3.47 3.75
C GLU A 308 -8.57 -2.10 3.64
N MET A 309 -7.47 -1.89 4.37
CA MET A 309 -6.59 -0.71 4.20
C MET A 309 -6.03 -0.64 2.77
N MET A 310 -5.39 -1.70 2.27
CA MET A 310 -4.84 -1.71 0.91
C MET A 310 -5.94 -1.65 -0.16
N ARG A 311 -7.07 -2.32 0.08
CA ARG A 311 -8.26 -2.28 -0.80
C ARG A 311 -8.91 -0.90 -0.86
N HIS A 312 -8.92 -0.12 0.22
CA HIS A 312 -9.32 1.29 0.18
C HIS A 312 -8.36 2.12 -0.70
N LEU A 313 -7.05 1.89 -0.60
CA LEU A 313 -6.06 2.60 -1.41
C LEU A 313 -6.10 2.21 -2.90
N VAL A 314 -6.33 0.94 -3.23
CA VAL A 314 -6.56 0.47 -4.60
C VAL A 314 -7.85 1.08 -5.17
N ARG A 315 -8.95 1.07 -4.42
CA ARG A 315 -10.23 1.70 -4.82
C ARG A 315 -10.12 3.23 -4.98
N ALA A 316 -9.21 3.86 -4.25
CA ALA A 316 -8.89 5.28 -4.39
C ALA A 316 -8.03 5.59 -5.65
N GLY A 317 -7.44 4.57 -6.27
CA GLY A 317 -6.41 4.72 -7.30
C GLY A 317 -5.06 5.22 -6.76
N VAL A 318 -4.83 5.06 -5.46
CA VAL A 318 -3.62 5.51 -4.75
C VAL A 318 -2.54 4.42 -4.69
N LEU A 319 -2.93 3.15 -4.78
CA LEU A 319 -2.02 2.02 -5.03
C LEU A 319 -2.51 1.23 -6.24
N SER A 320 -1.59 0.67 -7.00
CA SER A 320 -1.85 -0.20 -8.13
C SER A 320 -2.21 -1.62 -7.69
N VAL A 321 -3.08 -2.30 -8.45
CA VAL A 321 -3.40 -3.72 -8.21
C VAL A 321 -2.16 -4.62 -8.33
N PRO A 322 -1.25 -4.44 -9.32
CA PRO A 322 -0.03 -5.23 -9.43
C PRO A 322 0.87 -5.17 -8.19
N VAL A 323 1.12 -3.98 -7.62
CA VAL A 323 2.00 -3.84 -6.44
C VAL A 323 1.39 -4.47 -5.19
N VAL A 324 0.10 -4.26 -4.93
CA VAL A 324 -0.57 -4.87 -3.77
C VAL A 324 -0.66 -6.39 -3.95
N SER A 325 -0.97 -6.87 -5.15
CA SER A 325 -0.95 -8.29 -5.48
C SER A 325 0.45 -8.89 -5.33
N ALA A 326 1.50 -8.17 -5.70
CA ALA A 326 2.89 -8.59 -5.52
C ALA A 326 3.26 -8.71 -4.03
N ALA A 327 2.92 -7.71 -3.22
CA ALA A 327 3.14 -7.73 -1.77
C ALA A 327 2.45 -8.93 -1.10
N VAL A 328 1.20 -9.22 -1.48
CA VAL A 328 0.49 -10.41 -0.97
C VAL A 328 1.06 -11.71 -1.54
N ARG A 329 1.51 -11.77 -2.81
CA ARG A 329 2.22 -12.95 -3.36
C ARG A 329 3.51 -13.24 -2.60
N ILE A 330 4.22 -12.21 -2.13
CA ILE A 330 5.43 -12.36 -1.32
C ILE A 330 5.10 -12.86 0.08
N GLN A 331 4.18 -12.19 0.80
CA GLN A 331 3.76 -12.59 2.15
C GLN A 331 3.13 -14.00 2.17
N ALA A 332 2.27 -14.31 1.19
CA ALA A 332 1.68 -15.63 1.01
C ALA A 332 2.72 -16.65 0.55
N GLY A 333 3.62 -16.32 -0.37
CA GLY A 333 4.71 -17.19 -0.83
C GLY A 333 5.61 -17.65 0.32
N GLN A 334 6.02 -16.72 1.18
CA GLN A 334 6.80 -17.03 2.39
C GLN A 334 6.02 -17.93 3.38
N ALA A 335 4.70 -17.79 3.46
CA ALA A 335 3.86 -18.74 4.21
C ALA A 335 3.63 -20.08 3.47
N MET A 336 3.68 -20.09 2.14
CA MET A 336 3.31 -21.20 1.24
C MET A 336 4.49 -22.07 0.78
N LEU A 337 5.69 -21.90 1.32
CA LEU A 337 6.86 -22.79 1.13
C LEU A 337 6.67 -24.25 1.63
N ALA A 338 5.41 -24.66 1.82
CA ALA A 338 4.96 -26.04 1.96
C ALA A 338 4.43 -26.66 0.63
N ARG A 339 4.18 -25.88 -0.45
CA ARG A 339 3.86 -26.39 -1.80
C ARG A 339 3.93 -25.32 -2.91
N ALA A 340 4.44 -25.72 -4.06
CA ALA A 340 4.49 -24.89 -5.27
C ALA A 340 3.11 -24.62 -5.88
N HIS A 341 2.85 -23.34 -6.23
CA HIS A 341 2.43 -22.83 -7.55
C HIS A 341 2.14 -21.32 -7.42
N GLY A 342 2.71 -20.49 -8.29
CA GLY A 342 2.80 -19.02 -8.11
C GLY A 342 1.52 -18.18 -8.37
N GLU A 343 0.33 -18.77 -8.23
CA GLU A 343 -0.93 -18.04 -8.39
C GLU A 343 -1.44 -17.46 -7.06
N LEU A 344 -2.04 -16.27 -7.08
CA LEU A 344 -2.78 -15.76 -5.92
C LEU A 344 -4.01 -16.63 -5.62
N PRO A 345 -4.29 -16.97 -4.36
CA PRO A 345 -5.53 -17.66 -3.98
C PRO A 345 -6.77 -16.89 -4.43
N ARG A 346 -7.78 -17.62 -4.92
CA ARG A 346 -8.99 -17.05 -5.53
C ARG A 346 -9.66 -15.96 -4.68
N GLY A 347 -9.80 -16.16 -3.36
CA GLY A 347 -10.39 -15.17 -2.46
C GLY A 347 -9.57 -13.88 -2.30
N VAL A 348 -8.24 -13.93 -2.48
CA VAL A 348 -7.39 -12.72 -2.53
C VAL A 348 -7.57 -12.00 -3.85
N ARG A 349 -7.61 -12.74 -4.98
CA ARG A 349 -7.92 -12.19 -6.30
C ARG A 349 -9.27 -11.47 -6.32
N GLU A 350 -10.31 -12.11 -5.81
CA GLU A 350 -11.67 -11.53 -5.72
C GLU A 350 -11.76 -10.36 -4.71
N ALA A 351 -10.96 -10.35 -3.64
CA ALA A 351 -10.93 -9.23 -2.69
C ALA A 351 -10.21 -7.98 -3.21
N LEU A 352 -9.12 -8.16 -3.96
CA LEU A 352 -8.28 -7.09 -4.54
C LEU A 352 -8.71 -6.65 -5.95
N GLY A 353 -9.50 -7.46 -6.67
CA GLY A 353 -9.88 -7.22 -8.06
C GLY A 353 -8.94 -7.84 -9.11
N ASP A 354 -7.99 -8.70 -8.71
CA ASP A 354 -7.02 -9.39 -9.59
C ASP A 354 -7.63 -10.68 -10.22
N GLY A 355 -8.86 -10.59 -10.72
CA GLY A 355 -9.57 -11.71 -11.37
C GLY A 355 -8.99 -12.08 -12.74
N PRO A 356 -9.24 -13.29 -13.30
CA PRO A 356 -8.82 -13.63 -14.66
C PRO A 356 -9.37 -12.65 -15.72
N GLU A 357 -10.50 -12.01 -15.46
CA GLU A 357 -11.09 -10.94 -16.25
C GLU A 357 -10.18 -9.70 -16.31
N VAL A 358 -9.48 -9.37 -15.22
CA VAL A 358 -8.57 -8.21 -15.10
C VAL A 358 -7.15 -8.55 -15.56
N GLY A 359 -6.73 -9.80 -15.42
CA GLY A 359 -5.55 -10.33 -16.11
C GLY A 359 -5.72 -10.31 -17.64
N ALA A 360 -6.91 -10.62 -18.15
CA ALA A 360 -7.26 -10.48 -19.56
C ALA A 360 -7.48 -9.02 -20.00
N MET A 361 -7.95 -8.15 -19.10
CA MET A 361 -8.08 -6.70 -19.32
C MET A 361 -6.77 -5.92 -19.03
N HIS A 362 -5.63 -6.55 -19.27
CA HIS A 362 -4.39 -5.79 -19.50
C HIS A 362 -4.46 -5.20 -20.91
N GLU A 363 -4.49 -3.87 -21.02
CA GLU A 363 -4.14 -3.22 -22.29
C GLU A 363 -2.77 -3.73 -22.73
N THR A 364 -2.69 -4.26 -23.95
CA THR A 364 -1.40 -4.42 -24.63
C THR A 364 -0.78 -3.03 -24.75
N GLY A 365 0.27 -2.78 -23.94
CA GLY A 365 0.77 -1.44 -23.67
C GLY A 365 0.97 -0.64 -24.97
N LYS A 366 0.39 0.57 -25.01
CA LYS A 366 0.00 1.30 -26.24
C LYS A 366 1.06 1.40 -27.36
N ALA A 367 2.33 1.30 -27.02
CA ALA A 367 3.45 1.09 -27.97
C ALA A 367 3.22 -0.08 -28.95
N GLY A 368 2.63 -1.20 -28.50
CA GLY A 368 2.33 -2.37 -29.34
C GLY A 368 1.21 -2.16 -30.37
N ALA A 369 0.45 -1.07 -30.26
CA ALA A 369 -0.61 -0.69 -31.20
C ALA A 369 -0.20 0.47 -32.14
N GLY A 370 1.02 0.99 -32.03
CA GLY A 370 1.49 2.14 -32.81
C GLY A 370 0.83 3.47 -32.47
N MET A 371 0.05 3.54 -31.38
CA MET A 371 -0.65 4.75 -30.94
C MET A 371 0.28 5.64 -30.11
N ALA A 372 0.32 6.93 -30.42
CA ALA A 372 1.11 7.91 -29.65
C ALA A 372 0.59 8.07 -28.21
N GLU A 373 1.47 8.41 -27.26
CA GLU A 373 1.06 8.84 -25.93
C GLU A 373 0.18 10.11 -26.03
N PRO A 374 -0.97 10.17 -25.33
CA PRO A 374 -1.73 11.43 -25.21
C PRO A 374 -0.88 12.52 -24.54
N PRO A 375 -0.91 13.77 -25.04
CA PRO A 375 -0.07 14.84 -24.52
C PRO A 375 -0.35 15.15 -23.04
N ARG A 376 0.72 15.52 -22.32
CA ARG A 376 0.67 15.91 -20.90
C ARG A 376 0.61 17.44 -20.78
N HIS A 377 -0.56 17.96 -20.42
CA HIS A 377 -0.75 19.39 -20.16
C HIS A 377 -0.36 19.74 -18.71
N HIS A 378 0.22 20.93 -18.50
CA HIS A 378 0.60 21.42 -17.16
C HIS A 378 -0.52 22.24 -16.55
N VAL A 379 -1.15 21.73 -15.50
CA VAL A 379 -2.28 22.38 -14.83
C VAL A 379 -1.86 23.73 -14.23
N MET A 380 -0.64 23.82 -13.73
CA MET A 380 -0.02 25.09 -13.30
C MET A 380 0.99 25.61 -14.36
N PRO A 381 0.83 26.85 -14.86
CA PRO A 381 1.65 27.41 -15.94
C PRO A 381 3.17 27.44 -15.70
N LYS A 382 3.94 26.75 -16.57
CA LYS A 382 5.41 26.66 -16.47
C LYS A 382 6.11 28.01 -16.61
N GLU A 383 5.57 28.91 -17.43
CA GLU A 383 6.12 30.27 -17.58
C GLU A 383 6.08 31.08 -16.28
N PHE A 384 5.19 30.73 -15.34
CA PHE A 384 5.06 31.36 -14.03
C PHE A 384 5.70 30.52 -12.90
N ARG A 385 6.61 29.57 -13.21
CA ARG A 385 7.30 28.71 -12.21
C ARG A 385 7.77 29.47 -10.96
N ALA A 386 8.50 30.57 -11.14
CA ALA A 386 9.02 31.35 -10.02
C ALA A 386 7.92 32.02 -9.14
N TRP A 387 6.70 32.18 -9.66
CA TRP A 387 5.52 32.59 -8.87
C TRP A 387 5.04 31.41 -8.01
N PHE A 388 4.94 30.20 -8.55
CA PHE A 388 4.55 29.01 -7.79
C PHE A 388 5.61 28.61 -6.75
N GLU A 389 6.90 28.66 -7.08
CA GLU A 389 7.98 28.31 -6.15
C GLU A 389 7.99 29.20 -4.89
N ARG A 390 7.72 30.51 -5.04
CA ARG A 390 7.55 31.44 -3.89
C ARG A 390 6.40 31.07 -2.94
N ARG A 391 5.47 30.22 -3.38
CA ARG A 391 4.32 29.73 -2.61
C ARG A 391 4.47 28.27 -2.16
N GLY A 392 5.68 27.70 -2.29
CA GLY A 392 6.00 26.37 -1.78
C GLY A 392 5.75 25.21 -2.75
N PHE A 393 5.58 25.49 -4.04
CA PHE A 393 5.53 24.47 -5.09
C PHE A 393 6.94 24.06 -5.54
N THR A 394 7.60 23.26 -4.69
CA THR A 394 9.01 22.82 -4.84
C THR A 394 9.17 21.36 -4.44
N GLY A 395 10.18 20.67 -4.98
CA GLY A 395 10.43 19.26 -4.65
C GLY A 395 9.26 18.37 -5.11
N GLU A 396 8.74 17.52 -4.23
CA GLU A 396 7.57 16.66 -4.53
C GLU A 396 6.25 17.46 -4.67
N MET A 397 6.25 18.76 -4.37
CA MET A 397 5.15 19.68 -4.67
C MET A 397 5.47 20.59 -5.87
N GLY A 398 6.52 20.30 -6.65
CA GLY A 398 6.87 21.09 -7.84
C GLY A 398 5.76 21.02 -8.90
N ILE A 399 5.56 22.12 -9.65
CA ILE A 399 4.47 22.21 -10.65
C ILE A 399 4.55 21.17 -11.78
N ASP A 400 5.71 20.56 -11.99
CA ASP A 400 5.91 19.44 -12.92
C ASP A 400 5.22 18.14 -12.46
N GLU A 401 4.91 17.96 -11.17
CA GLU A 401 4.13 16.82 -10.68
C GLU A 401 2.62 16.97 -10.99
N PHE A 402 2.17 18.16 -11.40
CA PHE A 402 0.76 18.51 -11.63
C PHE A 402 0.44 18.63 -13.13
N CYS A 403 0.66 17.55 -13.88
CA CYS A 403 0.23 17.43 -15.27
C CYS A 403 -0.95 16.47 -15.42
N VAL A 404 -1.74 16.64 -16.47
CA VAL A 404 -2.84 15.73 -16.83
C VAL A 404 -2.63 15.20 -18.25
N LYS A 405 -2.89 13.90 -18.47
CA LYS A 405 -2.97 13.34 -19.82
C LYS A 405 -4.31 13.77 -20.43
N LEU A 406 -4.27 14.42 -21.58
CA LEU A 406 -5.46 14.85 -22.32
C LEU A 406 -5.41 14.27 -23.73
N GLU A 407 -6.58 14.09 -24.34
CA GLU A 407 -6.68 13.84 -25.78
C GLU A 407 -6.11 15.03 -26.57
N GLN A 408 -5.48 14.79 -27.72
CA GLN A 408 -4.88 15.83 -28.56
C GLN A 408 -5.85 16.99 -28.86
N ALA A 409 -7.09 16.70 -29.25
CA ALA A 409 -8.09 17.73 -29.54
C ALA A 409 -8.43 18.59 -28.31
N HIS A 410 -8.58 17.97 -27.14
CA HIS A 410 -8.82 18.66 -25.87
C HIS A 410 -7.60 19.48 -25.42
N HIS A 411 -6.39 18.95 -25.60
CA HIS A 411 -5.12 19.62 -25.31
C HIS A 411 -4.88 20.85 -26.21
N GLU A 412 -5.29 20.78 -27.48
CA GLU A 412 -5.26 21.94 -28.38
C GLU A 412 -6.34 22.96 -28.01
N ALA A 413 -7.56 22.52 -27.69
CA ALA A 413 -8.67 23.42 -27.34
C ALA A 413 -8.33 24.35 -26.15
N ILE A 414 -7.78 23.81 -25.05
CA ILE A 414 -7.39 24.61 -23.87
C ILE A 414 -6.23 25.58 -24.13
N HIS A 415 -5.52 25.41 -25.26
CA HIS A 415 -4.43 26.26 -25.73
C HIS A 415 -4.80 27.09 -26.97
N GLY A 416 -6.09 27.27 -27.28
CA GLY A 416 -6.53 28.11 -28.40
C GLY A 416 -6.20 27.54 -29.78
N GLY A 417 -6.14 26.21 -29.90
CA GLY A 417 -5.74 25.46 -31.09
C GLY A 417 -4.27 25.07 -31.11
N GLY A 418 -3.85 24.35 -32.17
CA GLY A 418 -2.51 23.75 -32.31
C GLY A 418 -1.28 24.67 -32.33
N HIS A 419 -1.39 25.96 -31.98
CA HIS A 419 -0.26 26.88 -31.88
C HIS A 419 -0.31 27.72 -30.59
N TRP A 420 -0.02 27.07 -29.46
CA TRP A 420 -0.14 27.60 -28.08
C TRP A 420 0.40 29.03 -27.86
N LYS A 421 1.51 29.42 -28.52
CA LYS A 421 2.08 30.78 -28.41
C LYS A 421 1.14 31.88 -28.90
N LEU A 422 0.31 31.57 -29.89
CA LEU A 422 -0.75 32.45 -30.40
C LEU A 422 -2.00 32.32 -29.53
N GLY A 423 -2.30 31.09 -29.09
CA GLY A 423 -3.34 30.76 -28.13
C GLY A 423 -3.32 31.58 -26.84
N ARG A 424 -2.15 31.94 -26.30
CA ARG A 424 -2.03 32.81 -25.09
C ARG A 424 -2.76 34.16 -25.18
N GLN A 425 -3.12 34.62 -26.38
CA GLN A 425 -3.91 35.85 -26.58
C GLN A 425 -5.44 35.60 -26.53
N TRP A 426 -5.89 34.35 -26.61
CA TRP A 426 -7.30 34.00 -26.71
C TRP A 426 -8.04 34.19 -25.37
N PRO A 427 -9.27 34.70 -25.37
CA PRO A 427 -10.19 34.55 -24.23
C PRO A 427 -10.42 33.06 -23.95
N GLY A 428 -10.30 32.65 -22.68
CA GLY A 428 -10.51 31.26 -22.27
C GLY A 428 -9.29 30.33 -22.33
N GLU A 429 -8.09 30.83 -22.69
CA GLU A 429 -6.88 30.01 -22.65
C GLU A 429 -6.50 29.63 -21.21
N TRP A 430 -6.22 28.35 -20.98
CA TRP A 430 -6.10 27.80 -19.62
C TRP A 430 -5.00 28.46 -18.78
N ASN A 431 -3.79 28.61 -19.32
CA ASN A 431 -2.68 29.16 -18.55
C ASN A 431 -2.96 30.62 -18.15
N ARG A 432 -3.59 31.39 -19.05
CA ARG A 432 -4.05 32.75 -18.76
C ARG A 432 -5.13 32.76 -17.68
N MET A 433 -6.17 31.93 -17.82
CA MET A 433 -7.30 31.86 -16.87
C MET A 433 -6.88 31.46 -15.46
N ILE A 434 -5.95 30.50 -15.31
CA ILE A 434 -5.42 30.10 -14.00
C ILE A 434 -4.68 31.26 -13.34
N MET A 435 -3.82 31.97 -14.06
CA MET A 435 -3.11 33.12 -13.50
C MET A 435 -4.03 34.31 -13.20
N GLU A 436 -5.03 34.55 -14.04
CA GLU A 436 -6.06 35.59 -13.87
C GLU A 436 -6.82 35.35 -12.55
N ALA A 437 -7.35 34.14 -12.34
CA ALA A 437 -8.04 33.75 -11.10
C ALA A 437 -7.14 33.75 -9.85
N LEU A 438 -5.88 33.34 -9.96
CA LEU A 438 -4.94 33.33 -8.84
C LEU A 438 -4.52 34.75 -8.41
N LEU A 439 -4.33 35.67 -9.36
CA LEU A 439 -3.99 37.07 -9.06
C LEU A 439 -5.20 37.87 -8.53
N GLU A 440 -6.41 37.55 -9.01
CA GLU A 440 -7.67 38.05 -8.44
C GLU A 440 -7.86 37.58 -7.00
N ALA A 441 -7.56 36.32 -6.71
CA ALA A 441 -7.61 35.76 -5.35
C ALA A 441 -6.59 36.42 -4.41
N GLU A 442 -5.35 36.71 -4.85
CA GLU A 442 -4.38 37.48 -4.04
C GLU A 442 -4.82 38.92 -3.79
N THR A 443 -5.38 39.56 -4.81
CA THR A 443 -5.93 40.93 -4.70
C THR A 443 -7.09 40.96 -3.69
N THR A 444 -7.96 39.96 -3.72
CA THR A 444 -9.10 39.80 -2.80
C THR A 444 -8.67 39.46 -1.38
N ALA A 445 -7.64 38.62 -1.22
CA ALA A 445 -7.09 38.26 0.09
C ALA A 445 -6.23 39.38 0.71
N GLY A 446 -5.78 40.35 -0.09
CA GLY A 446 -4.85 41.41 0.33
C GLY A 446 -3.44 40.90 0.70
N ARG A 447 -3.10 39.67 0.31
CA ARG A 447 -1.85 38.99 0.65
C ARG A 447 -1.49 37.92 -0.38
N MET A 448 -0.27 37.39 -0.27
CA MET A 448 0.14 36.21 -1.02
C MET A 448 -0.73 34.99 -0.63
N LEU A 449 -1.15 34.21 -1.63
CA LEU A 449 -1.79 32.91 -1.39
C LEU A 449 -0.77 31.89 -0.84
N THR A 450 -1.24 31.05 0.07
CA THR A 450 -0.56 29.81 0.44
C THR A 450 -0.70 28.76 -0.67
N ARG A 451 0.17 27.75 -0.66
CA ARG A 451 0.11 26.58 -1.55
C ARG A 451 -1.30 25.97 -1.65
N ASN A 452 -1.98 25.86 -0.52
CA ASN A 452 -3.21 25.09 -0.42
C ASN A 452 -4.41 25.92 -0.92
N GLU A 453 -4.37 27.25 -0.77
CA GLU A 453 -5.31 28.17 -1.44
C GLU A 453 -5.11 28.16 -2.96
N VAL A 454 -3.86 28.17 -3.45
CA VAL A 454 -3.56 28.02 -4.89
C VAL A 454 -4.13 26.69 -5.41
N LEU A 455 -3.93 25.58 -4.68
CA LEU A 455 -4.51 24.28 -5.04
C LEU A 455 -6.04 24.30 -5.02
N GLY A 456 -6.68 24.97 -4.06
CA GLY A 456 -8.14 25.15 -4.03
C GLY A 456 -8.67 25.91 -5.25
N THR A 457 -8.05 27.04 -5.61
CA THR A 457 -8.40 27.80 -6.84
C THR A 457 -8.22 26.94 -8.10
N VAL A 458 -7.12 26.19 -8.20
CA VAL A 458 -6.88 25.26 -9.31
C VAL A 458 -7.91 24.12 -9.32
N ALA A 459 -8.28 23.56 -8.17
CA ALA A 459 -9.27 22.49 -8.07
C ALA A 459 -10.65 22.95 -8.59
N GLN A 460 -11.09 24.14 -8.19
CA GLN A 460 -12.33 24.75 -8.68
C GLN A 460 -12.28 24.94 -10.21
N ARG A 461 -11.19 25.52 -10.74
CA ARG A 461 -11.05 25.71 -12.20
C ARG A 461 -10.98 24.40 -12.98
N MET A 462 -10.39 23.35 -12.43
CA MET A 462 -10.42 22.01 -13.04
C MET A 462 -11.85 21.45 -13.07
N LYS A 463 -12.65 21.66 -12.03
CA LYS A 463 -14.07 21.28 -11.97
C LYS A 463 -14.92 22.08 -12.95
N ASP A 464 -14.76 23.41 -13.00
CA ASP A 464 -15.43 24.32 -13.95
C ASP A 464 -15.25 23.88 -15.42
N TYR A 465 -14.08 23.32 -15.74
CA TYR A 465 -13.68 22.91 -17.11
C TYR A 465 -13.66 21.38 -17.33
N TYR A 466 -14.23 20.60 -16.40
CA TYR A 466 -14.30 19.13 -16.47
C TYR A 466 -12.95 18.41 -16.64
N ILE A 467 -11.84 19.04 -16.21
CA ILE A 467 -10.49 18.45 -16.27
C ILE A 467 -10.30 17.52 -15.06
N PRO A 468 -9.97 16.22 -15.27
CA PRO A 468 -9.85 15.26 -14.18
C PRO A 468 -8.59 15.50 -13.33
N MET A 469 -8.72 15.47 -12.00
CA MET A 469 -7.59 15.55 -11.04
C MET A 469 -6.84 14.20 -10.93
N ASN A 470 -6.37 13.71 -12.08
CA ASN A 470 -5.57 12.49 -12.21
C ASN A 470 -4.16 12.90 -12.64
N PHE A 471 -3.40 13.43 -11.68
CA PHE A 471 -2.08 13.99 -11.96
C PHE A 471 -1.05 12.92 -12.33
N VAL A 472 -0.20 13.27 -13.29
CA VAL A 472 1.00 12.54 -13.69
C VAL A 472 2.17 13.50 -13.69
N SER A 473 3.38 13.02 -13.42
CA SER A 473 4.57 13.87 -13.46
C SER A 473 5.08 14.11 -14.89
N TRP A 474 5.61 15.32 -15.10
CA TRP A 474 6.41 15.70 -16.23
C TRP A 474 7.89 15.49 -15.91
N ARG A 475 8.44 14.39 -16.40
CA ARG A 475 9.87 14.29 -16.70
C ARG A 475 10.02 14.68 -18.18
N GLY A 476 10.89 15.65 -18.45
CA GLY A 476 11.05 16.18 -19.80
C GLY A 476 11.64 15.15 -20.75
N GLN A 477 11.09 15.11 -21.96
CA GLN A 477 11.78 14.65 -23.17
C GLN A 477 12.56 15.83 -23.77
#